data_AF-A0A7Y0N2D5-F1
#
_entry.id   AF-A0A7Y0N2D5-F1
#
_cell.length_a   1.000
_cell.length_b   1.000
_cell.length_c   1.000
_cell.angle_alpha   90.00
_cell.angle_beta   90.00
_cell.angle_gamma   90.00
#
_symmetry.space_group_name_H-M   'P 1'
#
loop_
_entity.id
_entity.type
_entity.pdbx_description
1 polymer ?
#
loop_
_entity_poly.entity_id
_entity_poly.type
_entity_poly.pdbx_seq_one_letter_code
_entity_poly.pdbx_strand_id
1 'polypeptide(L)'
;VFRAVTNVHRTIRGAYAVTAMIIGHGMIAFRDPHGIRPLCLGKREVAGRTEYMVASESVALDAVGFDFVRDVAPGEAVYATFEGELFTKQCADNPKLNPCIFEFVYFARPDSFIDKISVYSARVEMGKKLGERIREDYADLDIDVVIPIP
;
A
#
# COMPACT_ATOMS: atom_id res chain seq x y z
N VAL A 1 -20.54 -8.22 7.72
CA VAL A 1 -19.11 -8.01 7.43
C VAL A 1 -18.58 -6.69 8.01
N PHE A 2 -18.91 -5.52 7.45
CA PHE A 2 -18.29 -4.24 7.86
C PHE A 2 -18.39 -3.86 9.34
N ARG A 3 -19.54 -4.11 10.00
CA ARG A 3 -19.68 -3.85 11.44
C ARG A 3 -18.63 -4.59 12.29
N ALA A 4 -18.25 -5.81 11.88
CA ALA A 4 -17.21 -6.56 12.56
C ALA A 4 -15.83 -5.89 12.40
N VAL A 5 -15.51 -5.38 11.21
CA VAL A 5 -14.26 -4.62 10.99
C VAL A 5 -14.21 -3.34 11.82
N THR A 6 -15.31 -2.59 11.90
CA THR A 6 -15.40 -1.43 12.79
C THR A 6 -15.11 -1.80 14.24
N ASN A 7 -15.64 -2.92 14.71
CA ASN A 7 -15.36 -3.40 16.06
C ASN A 7 -13.88 -3.82 16.23
N VAL A 8 -13.26 -4.43 15.21
CA VAL A 8 -11.82 -4.72 15.20
C VAL A 8 -11.03 -3.43 15.37
N HIS A 9 -11.26 -2.41 14.53
CA HIS A 9 -10.55 -1.13 14.62
C HIS A 9 -10.71 -0.43 15.98
N ARG A 10 -11.85 -0.64 16.67
CA ARG A 10 -12.08 -0.12 18.03
C ARG A 10 -11.40 -0.93 19.12
N THR A 11 -11.15 -2.21 18.88
CA THR A 11 -10.60 -3.15 19.88
C THR A 11 -9.08 -3.19 19.83
N ILE A 12 -8.51 -3.28 18.63
CA ILE A 12 -7.06 -3.42 18.44
C ILE A 12 -6.40 -2.08 18.14
N ARG A 13 -5.12 -1.96 18.52
CA ARG A 13 -4.27 -0.81 18.18
C ARG A 13 -2.98 -1.32 17.56
N GLY A 14 -2.56 -0.70 16.47
CA GLY A 14 -1.36 -1.09 15.74
C GLY A 14 -1.49 -0.77 14.24
N ALA A 15 -0.55 -1.31 13.47
CA ALA A 15 -0.50 -1.19 12.02
C ALA A 15 -0.80 -2.55 11.39
N TYR A 16 -1.68 -2.58 10.39
CA TYR A 16 -2.11 -3.83 9.76
C TYR A 16 -2.72 -3.60 8.38
N ALA A 17 -2.41 -4.52 7.48
CA ALA A 17 -3.09 -4.72 6.22
C ALA A 17 -3.53 -6.19 6.22
N VAL A 18 -4.84 -6.43 6.13
CA VAL A 18 -5.42 -7.75 6.36
C VAL A 18 -6.25 -8.16 5.14
N THR A 19 -6.13 -9.42 4.76
CA THR A 19 -7.08 -10.11 3.89
C THR A 19 -7.57 -11.37 4.61
N ALA A 20 -8.84 -11.70 4.45
CA ALA A 20 -9.47 -12.89 5.02
C ALA A 20 -10.61 -13.38 4.13
N MET A 21 -11.02 -14.63 4.33
CA MET A 21 -12.19 -15.21 3.66
C MET A 21 -13.22 -15.67 4.69
N ILE A 22 -14.49 -15.55 4.33
CA ILE A 22 -15.61 -16.02 5.13
C ILE A 22 -16.39 -17.01 4.25
N ILE A 23 -16.50 -18.26 4.72
CA ILE A 23 -17.24 -19.34 4.03
C ILE A 23 -18.68 -18.88 3.77
N GLY A 24 -19.16 -19.11 2.54
CA GLY A 24 -20.51 -18.72 2.09
C GLY A 24 -20.73 -17.21 1.91
N HIS A 25 -19.68 -16.39 2.01
CA HIS A 25 -19.77 -14.94 1.87
C HIS A 25 -18.79 -14.39 0.81
N GLY A 26 -17.49 -14.49 1.06
CA GLY A 26 -16.50 -13.92 0.14
C GLY A 26 -15.18 -13.52 0.80
N MET A 27 -14.40 -12.72 0.08
CA MET A 27 -13.14 -12.14 0.54
C MET A 27 -13.39 -10.78 1.19
N ILE A 28 -12.71 -10.52 2.31
CA ILE A 28 -12.64 -9.20 2.92
C ILE A 28 -11.17 -8.76 3.01
N ALA A 29 -10.90 -7.49 2.74
CA ALA A 29 -9.62 -6.88 3.00
C ALA A 29 -9.81 -5.55 3.74
N PHE A 30 -8.92 -5.19 4.65
CA PHE A 30 -9.00 -3.91 5.36
C PHE A 30 -7.63 -3.42 5.82
N ARG A 31 -7.53 -2.10 5.96
CA ARG A 31 -6.30 -1.40 6.33
C ARG A 31 -6.46 -0.67 7.67
N ASP A 32 -5.39 -0.54 8.43
CA ASP A 32 -5.44 0.17 9.71
C ASP A 32 -5.90 1.64 9.55
N PRO A 33 -6.51 2.25 10.58
CA PRO A 33 -7.02 3.62 10.54
C PRO A 33 -5.98 4.69 10.21
N HIS A 34 -4.70 4.36 10.32
CA HIS A 34 -3.57 5.24 10.04
C HIS A 34 -2.92 4.95 8.68
N GLY A 35 -3.39 3.96 7.93
CA GLY A 35 -2.84 3.61 6.63
C GLY A 35 -1.36 3.25 6.67
N ILE A 36 -0.86 2.70 7.78
CA ILE A 36 0.59 2.51 7.98
C ILE A 36 1.12 1.39 7.09
N ARG A 37 0.43 0.24 7.04
CA ARG A 37 0.82 -0.88 6.17
C ARG A 37 0.19 -0.73 4.78
N PRO A 38 0.93 -0.99 3.69
CA PRO A 38 0.41 -0.82 2.34
C PRO A 38 -0.59 -1.93 2.00
N LEU A 39 -1.61 -1.57 1.21
CA LEU A 39 -2.62 -2.51 0.70
C LEU A 39 -3.29 -1.87 -0.52
N CYS A 40 -3.23 -2.52 -1.68
CA CYS A 40 -3.88 -2.07 -2.90
C CYS A 40 -4.93 -3.07 -3.39
N LEU A 41 -5.89 -2.56 -4.17
CA LEU A 41 -6.95 -3.31 -4.83
C LEU A 41 -6.70 -3.29 -6.34
N GLY A 42 -6.77 -4.47 -6.95
CA GLY A 42 -6.77 -4.67 -8.39
C GLY A 42 -8.04 -5.37 -8.86
N LYS A 43 -8.29 -5.30 -10.16
CA LYS A 43 -9.38 -6.03 -10.83
C LYS A 43 -8.95 -6.59 -12.17
N ARG A 44 -9.68 -7.58 -12.68
CA ARG A 44 -9.50 -8.10 -14.04
C ARG A 44 -10.84 -8.58 -14.60
N GLU A 45 -11.08 -8.37 -15.88
CA GLU A 45 -12.26 -8.92 -16.56
C GLU A 45 -11.90 -10.25 -17.25
N VAL A 46 -12.63 -11.32 -16.92
CA VAL A 46 -12.45 -12.67 -17.51
C VAL A 46 -13.82 -13.23 -17.89
N ALA A 47 -14.02 -13.53 -19.17
CA ALA A 47 -15.25 -14.13 -19.69
C ALA A 47 -16.55 -13.41 -19.23
N GLY A 48 -16.51 -12.08 -19.14
CA GLY A 48 -17.64 -11.25 -18.71
C GLY A 48 -17.87 -11.20 -17.20
N ARG A 49 -16.91 -11.66 -16.39
CA ARG A 49 -16.91 -11.55 -14.93
C ARG A 49 -15.71 -10.74 -14.45
N THR A 50 -15.92 -9.91 -13.44
CA THR A 50 -14.85 -9.18 -12.77
C THR A 50 -14.25 -10.02 -11.65
N GLU A 51 -12.95 -10.26 -11.70
CA GLU A 51 -12.15 -10.81 -10.61
C GLU A 51 -11.53 -9.66 -9.80
N TYR A 52 -11.41 -9.83 -8.49
CA TYR A 52 -10.78 -8.84 -7.60
C TYR A 52 -9.61 -9.47 -6.85
N MET A 53 -8.55 -8.69 -6.68
CA MET A 53 -7.35 -9.08 -5.93
C MET A 53 -6.92 -7.95 -5.02
N VAL A 54 -6.40 -8.28 -3.85
CA VAL A 54 -5.68 -7.34 -3.00
C VAL A 54 -4.26 -7.81 -2.78
N ALA A 55 -3.34 -6.87 -2.62
CA ALA A 55 -1.93 -7.17 -2.39
C ALA A 55 -1.28 -6.07 -1.55
N SER A 56 -0.16 -6.39 -0.89
CA SER A 56 0.63 -5.40 -0.18
C SER A 56 1.27 -4.37 -1.13
N GLU A 57 1.60 -4.78 -2.36
CA GLU A 57 2.29 -3.96 -3.35
C GLU A 57 1.66 -4.11 -4.74
N SER A 58 1.63 -3.03 -5.52
CA SER A 58 1.02 -3.00 -6.85
C SER A 58 1.66 -3.97 -7.83
N VAL A 59 2.97 -4.22 -7.71
CA VAL A 59 3.72 -5.13 -8.57
C VAL A 59 3.16 -6.56 -8.57
N ALA A 60 2.50 -6.97 -7.48
CA ALA A 60 1.84 -8.26 -7.42
C ALA A 60 0.62 -8.34 -8.35
N LEU A 61 -0.10 -7.22 -8.54
CA LEU A 61 -1.22 -7.12 -9.49
C LEU A 61 -0.69 -7.18 -10.93
N ASP A 62 0.35 -6.39 -11.21
CA ASP A 62 0.98 -6.30 -12.53
C ASP A 62 1.49 -7.68 -12.97
N ALA A 63 2.14 -8.42 -12.07
CA ALA A 63 2.71 -9.74 -12.34
C ALA A 63 1.68 -10.80 -12.77
N VAL A 64 0.41 -10.63 -12.41
CA VAL A 64 -0.69 -11.56 -12.76
C VAL A 64 -1.73 -10.93 -13.69
N GLY A 65 -1.43 -9.77 -14.26
CA GLY A 65 -2.28 -9.10 -15.25
C GLY A 65 -3.58 -8.54 -14.68
N PHE A 66 -3.57 -8.10 -13.41
CA PHE A 66 -4.67 -7.33 -12.82
C PHE A 66 -4.43 -5.84 -13.03
N ASP A 67 -5.47 -5.12 -13.42
CA ASP A 67 -5.45 -3.66 -13.47
C ASP A 67 -5.46 -3.09 -12.04
N PHE A 68 -4.53 -2.20 -11.74
CA PHE A 68 -4.57 -1.43 -10.50
C PHE A 68 -5.81 -0.54 -10.45
N VAL A 69 -6.58 -0.64 -9.36
CA VAL A 69 -7.76 0.21 -9.14
C VAL A 69 -7.39 1.41 -8.25
N ARG A 70 -6.87 1.13 -7.04
CA ARG A 70 -6.44 2.11 -6.05
C ARG A 70 -5.85 1.44 -4.81
N ASP A 71 -5.17 2.22 -3.98
CA ASP A 71 -4.89 1.85 -2.59
C ASP A 71 -6.21 1.68 -1.79
N VAL A 72 -6.22 0.72 -0.87
CA VAL A 72 -7.25 0.62 0.18
C VAL A 72 -6.98 1.77 1.15
N ALA A 73 -8.01 2.58 1.40
CA ALA A 73 -7.87 3.79 2.20
C ALA A 73 -7.67 3.46 3.69
N PRO A 74 -7.10 4.38 4.49
CA PRO A 74 -6.98 4.18 5.94
C PRO A 74 -8.34 3.88 6.59
N GLY A 75 -8.40 2.79 7.37
CA GLY A 75 -9.63 2.33 8.04
C GLY A 75 -10.72 1.78 7.12
N GLU A 76 -10.46 1.70 5.81
CA GLU A 76 -11.41 1.13 4.87
C GLU A 76 -11.42 -0.40 4.93
N ALA A 77 -12.61 -0.95 4.71
CA ALA A 77 -12.79 -2.36 4.37
C ALA A 77 -13.35 -2.50 2.95
N VAL A 78 -12.81 -3.47 2.23
CA VAL A 78 -13.27 -3.98 0.94
C VAL A 78 -13.86 -5.36 1.16
N TYR A 79 -15.00 -5.65 0.54
CA TYR A 79 -15.66 -6.95 0.59
C TYR A 79 -16.07 -7.36 -0.83
N ALA A 80 -15.51 -8.44 -1.33
CA ALA A 80 -15.85 -9.03 -2.62
C ALA A 80 -16.60 -10.34 -2.39
N THR A 81 -17.83 -10.46 -2.88
CA THR A 81 -18.62 -11.69 -2.77
C THR A 81 -18.07 -12.78 -3.70
N PHE A 82 -18.42 -14.05 -3.45
CA PHE A 82 -18.06 -15.14 -4.37
C PHE A 82 -18.78 -15.04 -5.74
N GLU A 83 -19.87 -14.27 -5.80
CA GLU A 83 -20.60 -13.94 -7.03
C GLU A 83 -19.92 -12.82 -7.84
N GLY A 84 -18.88 -12.17 -7.29
CA GLY A 84 -18.11 -11.13 -7.98
C GLY A 84 -18.62 -9.70 -7.76
N GLU A 85 -19.42 -9.45 -6.72
CA GLU A 85 -19.84 -8.09 -6.37
C GLU A 85 -18.85 -7.45 -5.39
N LEU A 86 -18.48 -6.18 -5.65
CA LEU A 86 -17.55 -5.42 -4.80
C LEU A 86 -18.28 -4.37 -3.96
N PHE A 87 -18.07 -4.44 -2.65
CA PHE A 87 -18.54 -3.46 -1.68
C PHE A 87 -17.37 -2.84 -0.93
N THR A 88 -17.49 -1.57 -0.58
CA THR A 88 -16.47 -0.86 0.22
C THR A 88 -17.13 -0.03 1.30
N LYS A 89 -16.46 0.14 2.45
CA LYS A 89 -16.98 0.97 3.55
C LYS A 89 -15.85 1.49 4.44
N GLN A 90 -15.92 2.77 4.79
CA GLN A 90 -15.12 3.34 5.87
C GLN A 90 -15.57 2.74 7.21
N CYS A 91 -14.65 2.07 7.90
CA CYS A 91 -14.93 1.33 9.13
C CYS A 91 -14.24 1.93 10.36
N ALA A 92 -13.46 2.99 10.22
CA ALA A 92 -12.78 3.71 11.30
C ALA A 92 -13.32 5.14 11.49
N ASP A 93 -13.26 5.60 12.73
CA ASP A 93 -13.52 7.00 13.08
C ASP A 93 -12.22 7.81 12.87
N ASN A 94 -12.31 8.99 12.24
CA ASN A 94 -11.18 9.89 11.98
C ASN A 94 -9.96 9.25 11.29
N PRO A 95 -10.13 8.57 10.14
CA PRO A 95 -9.03 7.95 9.41
C PRO A 95 -7.98 8.99 8.98
N LYS A 96 -6.71 8.61 9.04
CA LYS A 96 -5.59 9.46 8.61
C LYS A 96 -4.60 8.65 7.80
N LEU A 97 -3.98 9.27 6.81
CA LEU A 97 -2.97 8.63 5.98
C LEU A 97 -1.56 8.94 6.53
N ASN A 98 -0.95 7.94 7.16
CA ASN A 98 0.40 7.97 7.74
C ASN A 98 1.21 6.75 7.24
N PRO A 99 1.56 6.70 5.94
CA PRO A 99 2.21 5.53 5.36
C PRO A 99 3.59 5.30 5.97
N CYS A 100 3.99 4.04 6.07
CA CYS A 100 5.28 3.66 6.63
C CYS A 100 6.45 4.15 5.76
N ILE A 101 7.24 5.10 6.28
CA ILE A 101 8.41 5.65 5.55
C ILE A 101 9.43 4.57 5.16
N PHE A 102 9.56 3.50 5.95
CA PHE A 102 10.50 2.41 5.67
C PHE A 102 10.18 1.63 4.40
N GLU A 103 8.92 1.64 3.94
CA GLU A 103 8.54 1.05 2.64
C GLU A 103 9.28 1.76 1.51
N PHE A 104 9.30 3.11 1.56
CA PHE A 104 9.96 3.93 0.56
C PHE A 104 11.48 3.87 0.67
N VAL A 105 12.03 3.82 1.90
CA VAL A 105 13.49 3.80 2.11
C VAL A 105 14.10 2.52 1.55
N TYR A 106 13.59 1.34 1.91
CA TYR A 106 14.22 0.09 1.45
C TYR A 106 13.31 -1.14 1.33
N PHE A 107 12.15 -1.17 2.01
CA PHE A 107 11.41 -2.43 2.16
C PHE A 107 10.63 -2.82 0.89
N ALA A 108 9.94 -1.86 0.28
CA ALA A 108 9.14 -2.12 -0.92
C ALA A 108 9.99 -2.24 -2.18
N ARG A 109 9.46 -2.90 -3.20
CA ARG A 109 10.13 -2.93 -4.50
C ARG A 109 10.05 -1.57 -5.21
N PRO A 110 11.08 -1.18 -5.97
CA PRO A 110 11.12 0.13 -6.62
C PRO A 110 10.04 0.31 -7.70
N ASP A 111 9.57 -0.79 -8.31
CA ASP A 111 8.51 -0.81 -9.31
C ASP A 111 7.09 -0.75 -8.74
N SER A 112 6.95 -0.67 -7.41
CA SER A 112 5.67 -0.50 -6.74
C SER A 112 5.23 0.97 -6.64
N PHE A 113 3.92 1.18 -6.65
CA PHE A 113 3.26 2.43 -6.27
C PHE A 113 2.51 2.22 -4.96
N ILE A 114 2.82 3.02 -3.95
CA ILE A 114 2.19 2.96 -2.62
C ILE A 114 1.58 4.33 -2.32
N ASP A 115 0.27 4.38 -2.09
CA ASP A 115 -0.45 5.63 -1.81
C ASP A 115 -0.16 6.72 -2.85
N LYS A 116 -0.17 6.32 -4.13
CA LYS A 116 0.13 7.14 -5.33
C LYS A 116 1.59 7.60 -5.46
N ILE A 117 2.50 7.13 -4.61
CA ILE A 117 3.92 7.47 -4.66
C ILE A 117 4.68 6.31 -5.31
N SER A 118 5.41 6.61 -6.39
CA SER A 118 6.39 5.66 -6.95
C SER A 118 7.54 5.49 -5.97
N VAL A 119 7.82 4.24 -5.58
CA VAL A 119 8.92 3.92 -4.67
C VAL A 119 10.26 4.29 -5.31
N TYR A 120 10.46 4.00 -6.59
CA TYR A 120 11.64 4.43 -7.34
C TYR A 120 11.85 5.95 -7.31
N SER A 121 10.83 6.73 -7.68
CA SER A 121 10.95 8.19 -7.69
C SER A 121 11.22 8.76 -6.30
N ALA A 122 10.61 8.21 -5.26
CA ALA A 122 10.89 8.60 -3.88
C ALA A 122 12.36 8.39 -3.52
N ARG A 123 12.97 7.25 -3.89
CA ARG A 123 14.39 6.95 -3.65
C ARG A 123 15.33 7.88 -4.43
N VAL A 124 14.97 8.23 -5.67
CA VAL A 124 15.71 9.23 -6.45
C VAL A 124 15.68 10.59 -5.75
N GLU A 125 14.52 11.02 -5.24
CA GLU A 125 14.41 12.28 -4.48
C GLU A 125 15.20 12.23 -3.16
N MET A 126 15.23 11.09 -2.46
CA MET A 126 16.09 10.91 -1.28
C MET A 126 17.57 11.12 -1.63
N GLY A 127 18.02 10.53 -2.74
CA GLY A 127 19.40 10.71 -3.24
C GLY A 127 19.72 12.17 -3.59
N LYS A 128 18.79 12.88 -4.25
CA LYS A 128 18.94 14.32 -4.55
C LYS A 128 19.06 15.15 -3.29
N LYS A 129 18.18 14.95 -2.31
CA LYS A 129 18.18 15.67 -1.04
C LYS A 129 19.45 15.40 -0.23
N LEU A 130 19.92 14.16 -0.23
CA LEU A 130 21.20 13.80 0.40
C LEU A 130 22.38 14.48 -0.31
N GLY A 131 22.39 14.51 -1.65
CA GLY A 131 23.43 15.20 -2.42
C GLY A 131 23.45 16.72 -2.19
N GLU A 132 22.29 17.36 -2.14
CA GLU A 132 22.15 18.79 -1.78
C GLU A 132 22.75 19.06 -0.40
N ARG A 133 22.43 18.19 0.58
CA ARG A 133 22.97 18.30 1.94
C ARG A 133 24.47 18.04 2.00
N ILE A 134 24.99 17.06 1.27
CA ILE A 134 26.43 16.77 1.23
C ILE A 134 27.20 17.98 0.66
N ARG A 135 26.67 18.60 -0.40
CA ARG A 135 27.25 19.81 -0.99
C ARG A 135 27.31 20.99 0.00
N GLU A 136 26.35 21.09 0.92
CA GLU A 136 26.28 22.15 1.92
C GLU A 136 27.16 21.85 3.14
N ASP A 137 27.01 20.65 3.72
CA ASP A 137 27.64 20.26 4.98
C ASP A 137 29.12 19.85 4.82
N TYR A 138 29.54 19.47 3.60
CA TYR A 138 30.87 18.91 3.31
C TYR A 138 31.53 19.54 2.07
N ALA A 139 31.31 20.83 1.84
CA ALA A 139 31.80 21.56 0.67
C ALA A 139 33.34 21.60 0.55
N ASP A 140 34.06 21.35 1.65
CA ASP A 140 35.52 21.38 1.77
C ASP A 140 36.18 20.01 1.60
N LEU A 141 35.40 18.93 1.53
CA LEU A 141 35.93 17.58 1.30
C LEU A 141 36.27 17.36 -0.18
N ASP A 142 37.42 16.73 -0.42
CA ASP A 142 37.80 16.22 -1.74
C ASP A 142 37.21 14.81 -1.93
N ILE A 143 36.11 14.71 -2.68
CA ILE A 143 35.39 13.46 -2.94
C ILE A 143 35.65 13.03 -4.38
N ASP A 144 36.49 12.00 -4.55
CA ASP A 144 36.83 11.47 -5.88
C ASP A 144 35.67 10.73 -6.58
N VAL A 145 34.89 9.97 -5.81
CA VAL A 145 33.87 9.06 -6.35
C VAL A 145 32.77 8.75 -5.34
N VAL A 146 31.57 8.47 -5.85
CA VAL A 146 30.42 7.98 -5.07
C VAL A 146 30.16 6.52 -5.42
N ILE A 147 30.15 5.64 -4.41
CA ILE A 147 29.96 4.18 -4.59
C ILE A 147 28.74 3.75 -3.77
N PRO A 148 27.69 3.17 -4.39
CA PRO A 148 26.52 2.67 -3.66
C PRO A 148 26.82 1.34 -2.96
N ILE A 149 26.10 1.06 -1.86
CA ILE A 149 26.03 -0.27 -1.25
C ILE A 149 24.77 -0.96 -1.79
N PRO A 150 24.88 -2.06 -2.55
CA PRO A 150 23.74 -2.82 -3.07
C PRO A 150 22.92 -3.54 -2.00
#